data_AF-A0A821WR03-F1
#
_entry.id   AF-A0A821WR03-F1
#
_cell.length_a   1.000
_cell.length_b   1.000
_cell.length_c   1.000
_cell.angle_alpha   90.00
_cell.angle_beta   90.00
_cell.angle_gamma   90.00
#
_symmetry.space_group_name_H-M   'P 1'
#
loop_
_entity.id
_entity.type
_entity.pdbx_description
1 polymer ?
#
loop_
_entity_poly.entity_id
_entity_poly.type
_entity_poly.pdbx_seq_one_letter_code
_entity_poly.pdbx_strand_id
1 'polypeptide(L)'
;MNDLLENGRQLLSKYEDEFAPKVYKAAINENDGPFMKSLKKYFEQQWKIKYGSSNQWFISFLQEYKDTVNYDSVLKRTAEYGHKYFKDCPILSIILQLLFEGIDDKLLDETNAFNDLWCAITNNGLKSIENFSDDKKQSVLLKALHEYYRPKLFELLEKSKIPDEDNLYELALKNVAKYGWLQGLQEVKERIIVKHYNTLRANIPVSSDTSGKQVQPKVEASISENNQSCMFGQDTQILWKFSGIGKPRVAWFFNDQPLPTNDRLQVTETDDGTSILIIRQAKLADEGVYTAKAINAFGEAEAQTTLKIDFIKPVINTNLDTVLKVTKGEILTLTVVASGTPKPHVVWMRDDTELIPNDRIQVTTPTGSDDQYTLTILNVQPEDQGEYSVMICNVGGSLQSDKCKAIVSKSPMFIVKPTTQRVKQGETAVFMTTIDGYPTPTITWLLNGKLLTLKEDVEVQFDAATSQSKLSIQNVNLEQHAGSITCRVKSEYGEQEETVRLDILVAPTIIEDLPIQQEIVSGRDIALKVVGKGSPRPSAQWFCNVRKEH
;
A
#
# COMPACT_ATOMS: atom_id res chain seq x y z
N MET A 1 1.37 -45.46 -10.14
CA MET A 1 1.54 -44.03 -10.45
C MET A 1 1.87 -43.22 -9.19
N ASN A 2 1.19 -43.45 -8.06
CA ASN A 2 1.56 -42.84 -6.78
C ASN A 2 2.85 -43.41 -6.15
N ASP A 3 3.12 -44.71 -6.27
CA ASP A 3 4.41 -45.27 -5.80
C ASP A 3 5.63 -44.86 -6.65
N LEU A 4 5.42 -44.40 -7.88
CA LEU A 4 6.48 -43.89 -8.76
C LEU A 4 6.80 -42.42 -8.44
N LEU A 5 5.82 -41.66 -7.94
CA LEU A 5 5.98 -40.28 -7.47
C LEU A 5 6.59 -40.23 -6.06
N GLU A 6 6.24 -41.17 -5.18
CA GLU A 6 6.83 -41.25 -3.83
C GLU A 6 8.27 -41.76 -3.87
N ASN A 7 8.56 -42.79 -4.69
CA ASN A 7 9.94 -43.23 -4.94
C ASN A 7 10.74 -42.16 -5.71
N GLY A 8 10.10 -41.39 -6.59
CA GLY A 8 10.71 -40.23 -7.26
C GLY A 8 11.07 -39.11 -6.28
N ARG A 9 10.19 -38.79 -5.32
CA ARG A 9 10.45 -37.83 -4.24
C ARG A 9 11.54 -38.30 -3.28
N GLN A 10 11.56 -39.59 -2.94
CA GLN A 10 12.61 -40.16 -2.08
C GLN A 10 13.96 -40.24 -2.81
N LEU A 11 14.00 -40.54 -4.12
CA LEU A 11 15.23 -40.44 -4.92
C LEU A 11 15.70 -38.99 -5.04
N LEU A 12 14.78 -38.03 -5.23
CA LEU A 12 15.11 -36.59 -5.32
C LEU A 12 15.62 -36.03 -3.99
N SER A 13 15.02 -36.39 -2.86
CA SER A 13 15.50 -36.02 -1.51
C SER A 13 16.87 -36.63 -1.21
N LYS A 14 17.11 -37.88 -1.65
CA LYS A 14 18.41 -38.55 -1.52
C LYS A 14 19.49 -37.91 -2.43
N TYR A 15 19.10 -37.34 -3.56
CA TYR A 15 19.97 -36.50 -4.39
C TYR A 15 20.18 -35.11 -3.78
N GLU A 16 19.16 -34.47 -3.18
CA GLU A 16 19.28 -33.17 -2.49
C GLU A 16 20.28 -33.23 -1.33
N ASP A 17 20.27 -34.30 -0.52
CA ASP A 17 21.22 -34.46 0.60
C ASP A 17 22.67 -34.69 0.13
N GLU A 18 22.88 -35.24 -1.07
CA GLU A 18 24.21 -35.47 -1.63
C GLU A 18 24.72 -34.28 -2.47
N PHE A 19 23.80 -33.51 -3.06
CA PHE A 19 24.08 -32.39 -3.96
C PHE A 19 24.12 -31.05 -3.22
N ALA A 20 23.23 -30.81 -2.26
CA ALA A 20 23.16 -29.55 -1.50
C ALA A 20 24.47 -29.22 -0.77
N PRO A 21 25.18 -30.17 -0.12
CA PRO A 21 26.47 -29.89 0.50
C PRO A 21 27.57 -29.61 -0.55
N LYS A 22 27.54 -30.29 -1.71
CA LYS A 22 28.52 -30.08 -2.80
C LYS A 22 28.31 -28.73 -3.50
N VAL A 23 27.04 -28.34 -3.68
CA VAL A 23 26.61 -27.03 -4.21
C VAL A 23 26.91 -25.90 -3.23
N TYR A 24 26.65 -26.09 -1.92
CA TYR A 24 27.03 -25.13 -0.89
C TYR A 24 28.55 -24.96 -0.82
N LYS A 25 29.30 -26.06 -0.88
CA LYS A 25 30.77 -26.04 -0.83
C LYS A 25 31.39 -25.44 -2.09
N ALA A 26 30.76 -25.60 -3.26
CA ALA A 26 31.16 -24.94 -4.51
C ALA A 26 30.75 -23.45 -4.55
N ALA A 27 29.57 -23.08 -4.07
CA ALA A 27 29.09 -21.71 -3.99
C ALA A 27 29.85 -20.85 -2.96
N ILE A 28 30.38 -21.47 -1.90
CA ILE A 28 31.24 -20.80 -0.91
C ILE A 28 32.68 -20.63 -1.43
N ASN A 29 33.17 -21.53 -2.29
CA ASN A 29 34.58 -21.54 -2.70
C ASN A 29 34.87 -20.98 -4.10
N GLU A 30 33.88 -20.85 -4.99
CA GLU A 30 34.09 -20.26 -6.33
C GLU A 30 33.29 -18.97 -6.53
N ASN A 31 34.00 -17.83 -6.46
CA ASN A 31 33.51 -16.57 -7.01
C ASN A 31 33.39 -16.71 -8.55
N ASP A 32 32.15 -16.79 -9.04
CA ASP A 32 31.75 -16.67 -10.45
C ASP A 32 32.13 -17.80 -11.44
N GLY A 33 32.10 -19.05 -11.00
CA GLY A 33 32.18 -20.24 -11.87
C GLY A 33 30.92 -20.48 -12.75
N PRO A 34 31.01 -21.36 -13.78
CA PRO A 34 29.89 -21.68 -14.70
C PRO A 34 28.62 -22.15 -14.00
N PHE A 35 28.78 -22.80 -12.84
CA PHE A 35 27.70 -23.25 -11.98
C PHE A 35 26.96 -22.08 -11.33
N MET A 36 27.68 -21.11 -10.74
CA MET A 36 27.08 -19.90 -10.16
C MET A 36 26.40 -19.02 -11.21
N LYS A 37 26.95 -18.95 -12.44
CA LYS A 37 26.28 -18.29 -13.57
C LYS A 37 24.96 -18.98 -13.96
N SER A 38 24.95 -20.31 -13.96
CA SER A 38 23.74 -21.09 -14.27
C SER A 38 22.67 -20.96 -13.16
N LEU A 39 23.11 -20.92 -11.90
CA LEU A 39 22.26 -20.71 -10.73
C LEU A 39 21.64 -19.30 -10.73
N LYS A 40 22.44 -18.25 -10.97
CA LYS A 40 21.96 -16.86 -11.16
C LYS A 40 20.92 -16.79 -12.28
N LYS A 41 21.19 -17.42 -13.43
CA LYS A 41 20.29 -17.46 -14.58
C LYS A 41 18.97 -18.19 -14.29
N TYR A 42 19.01 -19.25 -13.49
CA TYR A 42 17.81 -19.98 -13.03
C TYR A 42 16.95 -19.11 -12.10
N PHE A 43 17.55 -18.46 -11.10
CA PHE A 43 16.81 -17.56 -10.20
C PHE A 43 16.26 -16.32 -10.92
N GLU A 44 17.00 -15.74 -11.87
CA GLU A 44 16.52 -14.66 -12.74
C GLU A 44 15.31 -15.10 -13.59
N GLN A 45 15.29 -16.35 -14.08
CA GLN A 45 14.15 -16.89 -14.83
C GLN A 45 12.94 -17.13 -13.94
N GLN A 46 13.12 -17.74 -12.76
CA GLN A 46 12.02 -17.93 -11.80
C GLN A 46 11.43 -16.60 -11.32
N TRP A 47 12.28 -15.59 -11.15
CA TRP A 47 11.86 -14.26 -10.76
C TRP A 47 11.12 -13.52 -11.89
N LYS A 48 11.60 -13.61 -13.15
CA LYS A 48 10.88 -13.09 -14.32
C LYS A 48 9.52 -13.75 -14.55
N ILE A 49 9.40 -15.06 -14.33
CA ILE A 49 8.13 -15.80 -14.49
C ILE A 49 7.11 -15.39 -13.42
N LYS A 50 7.56 -15.16 -12.18
CA LYS A 50 6.66 -14.93 -11.04
C LYS A 50 6.34 -13.45 -10.76
N TYR A 51 7.25 -12.53 -11.10
CA TYR A 51 7.14 -11.11 -10.75
C TYR A 51 7.38 -10.16 -11.93
N GLY A 52 7.78 -10.69 -13.09
CA GLY A 52 8.20 -9.88 -14.23
C GLY A 52 7.06 -9.13 -14.92
N SER A 53 5.83 -9.65 -14.93
CA SER A 53 4.67 -8.96 -15.51
C SER A 53 4.16 -7.80 -14.65
N SER A 54 4.29 -7.88 -13.33
CA SER A 54 3.77 -6.89 -12.36
C SER A 54 4.75 -5.76 -12.04
N ASN A 55 6.03 -5.92 -12.37
CA ASN A 55 7.11 -4.99 -11.98
C ASN A 55 7.95 -4.53 -13.18
N GLN A 56 7.29 -4.24 -14.31
CA GLN A 56 7.94 -3.82 -15.56
C GLN A 56 8.81 -2.56 -15.40
N TRP A 57 8.41 -1.62 -14.54
CA TRP A 57 9.18 -0.40 -14.28
C TRP A 57 10.52 -0.68 -13.59
N PHE A 58 10.55 -1.63 -12.63
CA PHE A 58 11.77 -2.02 -11.90
C PHE A 58 12.71 -2.83 -12.81
N ILE A 59 12.16 -3.60 -13.76
CA ILE A 59 12.93 -4.28 -14.81
C ILE A 59 13.54 -3.28 -15.79
N SER A 60 12.78 -2.29 -16.27
CA SER A 60 13.31 -1.22 -17.13
C SER A 60 14.37 -0.38 -16.42
N PHE A 61 14.16 -0.08 -15.13
CA PHE A 61 15.12 0.60 -14.26
C PHE A 61 16.44 -0.16 -14.10
N LEU A 62 16.40 -1.49 -13.88
CA LEU A 62 17.60 -2.33 -13.81
C LEU A 62 18.28 -2.53 -15.17
N GLN A 63 17.53 -2.47 -16.27
CA GLN A 63 18.06 -2.59 -17.64
C GLN A 63 18.75 -1.30 -18.12
N GLU A 64 18.27 -0.12 -17.74
CA GLU A 64 18.93 1.16 -18.01
C GLU A 64 20.25 1.33 -17.24
N TYR A 65 20.41 0.66 -16.10
CA TYR A 65 21.57 0.81 -15.21
C TYR A 65 22.68 -0.24 -15.41
N LYS A 66 22.63 -0.98 -16.51
CA LYS A 66 23.54 -2.11 -16.74
C LYS A 66 25.01 -1.72 -16.93
N ASP A 67 25.35 -0.44 -17.09
CA ASP A 67 26.73 0.02 -17.32
C ASP A 67 27.12 1.41 -16.75
N THR A 68 26.58 1.91 -15.62
CA THR A 68 27.09 3.18 -15.04
C THR A 68 27.28 3.19 -13.51
N VAL A 69 28.26 4.02 -13.09
CA VAL A 69 28.97 4.14 -11.79
C VAL A 69 28.09 4.54 -10.58
N ASN A 70 26.77 4.42 -10.65
CA ASN A 70 25.86 4.99 -9.65
C ASN A 70 25.01 3.92 -8.95
N TYR A 71 25.68 3.08 -8.15
CA TYR A 71 25.07 2.08 -7.26
C TYR A 71 24.33 2.72 -6.07
N ASP A 72 24.85 3.83 -5.54
CA ASP A 72 24.26 4.55 -4.39
C ASP A 72 22.92 5.22 -4.72
N SER A 73 22.72 5.69 -5.94
CA SER A 73 21.45 6.32 -6.35
C SER A 73 20.34 5.28 -6.56
N VAL A 74 20.72 4.07 -6.98
CA VAL A 74 19.82 2.92 -7.11
C VAL A 74 19.38 2.42 -5.73
N LEU A 75 20.29 2.36 -4.77
CA LEU A 75 20.00 1.97 -3.39
C LEU A 75 19.13 2.96 -2.65
N LYS A 76 19.37 4.26 -2.84
CA LYS A 76 18.53 5.31 -2.25
C LYS A 76 17.08 5.24 -2.74
N ARG A 77 16.88 5.02 -4.04
CA ARG A 77 15.53 4.81 -4.61
C ARG A 77 14.90 3.47 -4.22
N THR A 78 15.68 2.40 -4.12
CA THR A 78 15.16 1.07 -3.73
C THR A 78 14.77 1.03 -2.25
N ALA A 79 15.47 1.77 -1.38
CA ALA A 79 15.09 1.96 0.01
C ALA A 79 13.82 2.82 0.16
N GLU A 80 13.72 3.92 -0.61
CA GLU A 80 12.54 4.79 -0.61
C GLU A 80 11.26 4.09 -1.08
N TYR A 81 11.34 3.18 -2.06
CA TYR A 81 10.18 2.44 -2.57
C TYR A 81 10.00 1.05 -1.93
N GLY A 82 11.07 0.41 -1.47
CA GLY A 82 11.01 -0.88 -0.76
C GLY A 82 10.24 -0.78 0.56
N HIS A 83 10.34 0.37 1.24
CA HIS A 83 9.56 0.71 2.41
C HIS A 83 8.04 0.82 2.11
N LYS A 84 7.66 1.11 0.85
CA LYS A 84 6.26 1.29 0.43
C LYS A 84 5.57 -0.03 0.04
N TYR A 85 6.31 -1.06 -0.37
CA TYR A 85 5.74 -2.27 -1.00
C TYR A 85 6.11 -3.62 -0.38
N PHE A 86 7.08 -3.69 0.54
CA PHE A 86 7.56 -4.96 1.13
C PHE A 86 7.36 -5.05 2.65
N LYS A 87 6.26 -4.47 3.15
CA LYS A 87 5.94 -4.29 4.57
C LYS A 87 5.89 -5.60 5.39
N ASP A 88 5.80 -6.76 4.74
CA ASP A 88 5.58 -8.05 5.40
C ASP A 88 6.74 -9.06 5.31
N CYS A 89 7.98 -8.61 5.04
CA CYS A 89 9.16 -9.46 5.14
C CYS A 89 10.13 -8.96 6.24
N PRO A 90 9.95 -9.38 7.50
CA PRO A 90 10.65 -8.82 8.66
C PRO A 90 12.17 -8.96 8.58
N ILE A 91 12.66 -10.09 8.06
CA ILE A 91 14.10 -10.41 8.01
C ILE A 91 14.81 -9.59 6.93
N LEU A 92 14.16 -9.31 5.78
CA LEU A 92 14.78 -8.57 4.68
C LEU A 92 14.83 -7.06 4.95
N SER A 93 13.83 -6.52 5.67
CA SER A 93 13.82 -5.11 6.11
C SER A 93 14.93 -4.82 7.12
N ILE A 94 15.16 -5.76 8.05
CA ILE A 94 16.26 -5.71 9.02
C ILE A 94 17.62 -5.77 8.30
N ILE A 95 17.78 -6.67 7.32
CA ILE A 95 19.01 -6.77 6.52
C ILE A 95 19.29 -5.46 5.75
N LEU A 96 18.28 -4.81 5.17
CA LEU A 96 18.44 -3.58 4.38
C LEU A 96 18.67 -2.33 5.25
N GLN A 97 18.09 -2.23 6.45
CA GLN A 97 18.32 -1.14 7.40
C GLN A 97 19.68 -1.23 8.10
N LEU A 98 20.24 -2.44 8.18
CA LEU A 98 21.56 -2.72 8.75
C LEU A 98 22.71 -2.49 7.75
N LEU A 99 22.42 -2.50 6.44
CA LEU A 99 23.42 -2.36 5.36
C LEU A 99 23.70 -0.91 4.94
N PHE A 100 22.93 0.10 5.39
CA PHE A 100 23.13 1.50 5.00
C PHE A 100 23.28 2.42 6.22
N GLU A 101 24.49 2.95 6.40
CA GLU A 101 24.85 3.92 7.43
C GLU A 101 24.04 5.23 7.30
N GLY A 102 23.67 5.81 8.46
CA GLY A 102 23.13 7.18 8.54
C GLY A 102 21.73 7.33 9.13
N ILE A 103 21.33 6.51 10.11
CA ILE A 103 20.17 6.80 10.94
C ILE A 103 20.62 7.70 12.09
N ASP A 104 20.05 8.91 12.15
CA ASP A 104 20.22 9.89 13.22
C ASP A 104 19.81 9.25 14.57
N ASP A 105 20.75 9.23 15.52
CA ASP A 105 20.72 8.47 16.79
C ASP A 105 19.47 8.74 17.64
N LYS A 106 18.76 9.87 17.42
CA LYS A 106 17.54 10.22 18.16
C LYS A 106 16.34 9.27 17.96
N LEU A 107 16.24 8.54 16.84
CA LEU A 107 15.11 7.63 16.60
C LEU A 107 15.30 6.22 17.19
N LEU A 108 16.55 5.84 17.48
CA LEU A 108 16.88 4.59 18.17
C LEU A 108 16.59 4.68 19.68
N ASP A 109 16.65 5.89 20.26
CA ASP A 109 16.30 6.16 21.65
C ASP A 109 14.79 6.05 21.95
N GLU A 110 13.93 6.11 20.92
CA GLU A 110 12.46 6.09 21.06
C GLU A 110 11.81 4.72 20.81
N THR A 111 12.56 3.72 20.33
CA THR A 111 11.99 2.42 19.96
C THR A 111 12.40 1.31 20.92
N ASN A 112 11.40 0.50 21.32
CA ASN A 112 11.57 -0.77 22.04
C ASN A 112 12.37 -1.81 21.23
N ALA A 113 13.06 -1.43 20.16
CA ALA A 113 13.81 -2.31 19.29
C ALA A 113 14.77 -3.19 20.07
N PHE A 114 15.44 -2.71 21.12
CA PHE A 114 16.31 -3.58 21.93
C PHE A 114 15.52 -4.64 22.72
N ASN A 115 14.36 -4.29 23.28
CA ASN A 115 13.51 -5.20 24.05
C ASN A 115 12.68 -6.16 23.17
N ASP A 116 12.22 -5.70 22.02
CA ASP A 116 11.52 -6.49 21.00
C ASP A 116 12.50 -7.40 20.26
N LEU A 117 13.72 -6.94 20.00
CA LEU A 117 14.82 -7.77 19.47
C LEU A 117 15.28 -8.78 20.53
N TRP A 118 15.35 -8.40 21.81
CA TRP A 118 15.63 -9.31 22.92
C TRP A 118 14.53 -10.37 23.07
N CYS A 119 13.25 -9.98 23.03
CA CYS A 119 12.10 -10.91 23.05
C CYS A 119 12.02 -11.80 21.79
N ALA A 120 12.36 -11.28 20.61
CA ALA A 120 12.39 -12.05 19.38
C ALA A 120 13.56 -13.06 19.34
N ILE A 121 14.75 -12.66 19.83
CA ILE A 121 15.92 -13.53 19.97
C ILE A 121 15.67 -14.63 21.02
N THR A 122 15.07 -14.27 22.15
CA THR A 122 14.84 -15.19 23.28
C THR A 122 13.62 -16.11 23.09
N ASN A 123 12.56 -15.72 22.37
CA ASN A 123 11.38 -16.58 22.23
C ASN A 123 11.25 -17.23 20.83
N ASN A 124 11.66 -16.56 19.76
CA ASN A 124 11.53 -17.08 18.39
C ASN A 124 12.87 -17.58 17.82
N GLY A 125 13.99 -16.96 18.22
CA GLY A 125 15.34 -17.43 17.92
C GLY A 125 15.62 -18.80 18.56
N LEU A 126 15.25 -18.99 19.83
CA LEU A 126 15.41 -20.27 20.54
C LEU A 126 14.66 -21.43 19.86
N LYS A 127 13.38 -21.24 19.48
CA LYS A 127 12.60 -22.24 18.71
C LYS A 127 13.21 -22.58 17.34
N SER A 128 13.86 -21.62 16.70
CA SER A 128 14.46 -21.82 15.37
C SER A 128 15.81 -22.54 15.44
N ILE A 129 16.48 -22.48 16.60
CA ILE A 129 17.82 -23.04 16.81
C ILE A 129 17.75 -24.45 17.46
N GLU A 130 16.62 -24.83 18.07
CA GLU A 130 16.36 -26.15 18.67
C GLU A 130 16.62 -27.34 17.71
N ASN A 131 16.53 -27.12 16.39
CA ASN A 131 16.73 -28.14 15.36
C ASN A 131 18.21 -28.36 14.95
N PHE A 132 19.15 -27.59 15.48
CA PHE A 132 20.58 -27.76 15.20
C PHE A 132 21.28 -28.59 16.30
N SER A 133 22.41 -29.22 15.99
CA SER A 133 23.25 -29.88 17.00
C SER A 133 23.95 -28.84 17.88
N ASP A 134 24.21 -29.15 19.15
CA ASP A 134 24.67 -28.17 20.16
C ASP A 134 25.96 -27.43 19.77
N ASP A 135 26.90 -28.10 19.09
CA ASP A 135 28.13 -27.47 18.57
C ASP A 135 27.87 -26.40 17.48
N LYS A 136 26.80 -26.57 16.68
CA LYS A 136 26.40 -25.60 15.65
C LYS A 136 25.63 -24.43 16.25
N LYS A 137 24.88 -24.65 17.34
CA LYS A 137 24.18 -23.58 18.08
C LYS A 137 25.18 -22.56 18.65
N GLN A 138 26.28 -23.04 19.22
CA GLN A 138 27.36 -22.19 19.73
C GLN A 138 28.09 -21.44 18.60
N SER A 139 28.49 -22.13 17.53
CA SER A 139 29.28 -21.53 16.44
C SER A 139 28.58 -20.41 15.67
N VAL A 140 27.31 -20.59 15.29
CA VAL A 140 26.58 -19.62 14.43
C VAL A 140 26.36 -18.31 15.17
N LEU A 141 26.08 -18.42 16.46
CA LEU A 141 25.79 -17.29 17.30
C LEU A 141 27.03 -16.53 17.77
N LEU A 142 28.10 -17.26 18.14
CA LEU A 142 29.36 -16.64 18.50
C LEU A 142 29.88 -15.76 17.36
N LYS A 143 29.70 -16.21 16.10
CA LYS A 143 30.13 -15.48 14.91
C LYS A 143 29.34 -14.18 14.67
N ALA A 144 28.02 -14.21 14.88
CA ALA A 144 27.16 -13.03 14.77
C ALA A 144 27.46 -11.97 15.84
N LEU A 145 27.74 -12.39 17.08
CA LEU A 145 28.13 -11.49 18.17
C LEU A 145 29.53 -10.89 17.95
N HIS A 146 30.46 -11.68 17.42
CA HIS A 146 31.86 -11.30 17.26
C HIS A 146 32.11 -10.34 16.08
N GLU A 147 31.33 -10.43 15.00
CA GLU A 147 31.49 -9.58 13.80
C GLU A 147 30.64 -8.30 13.86
N TYR A 148 29.47 -8.31 14.52
CA TYR A 148 28.50 -7.20 14.42
C TYR A 148 28.51 -6.22 15.61
N TYR A 149 28.76 -6.69 16.83
CA TYR A 149 28.63 -5.88 18.06
C TYR A 149 29.94 -5.30 18.59
N ARG A 150 31.08 -5.73 18.02
CA ARG A 150 32.44 -5.34 18.45
C ARG A 150 32.76 -3.84 18.33
N PRO A 151 32.25 -3.05 17.37
CA PRO A 151 32.60 -1.62 17.33
C PRO A 151 31.76 -0.77 18.30
N LYS A 152 30.44 -1.04 18.37
CA LYS A 152 29.46 -0.19 19.08
C LYS A 152 29.46 -0.40 20.60
N LEU A 153 29.78 -1.60 21.06
CA LEU A 153 29.92 -1.92 22.49
C LEU A 153 31.18 -1.29 23.11
N PHE A 154 32.27 -1.18 22.34
CA PHE A 154 33.54 -0.62 22.82
C PHE A 154 33.48 0.90 23.00
N GLU A 155 32.76 1.61 22.13
CA GLU A 155 32.51 3.05 22.28
C GLU A 155 31.67 3.38 23.53
N LEU A 156 30.71 2.51 23.88
CA LEU A 156 29.88 2.65 25.08
C LEU A 156 30.65 2.31 26.37
N LEU A 157 31.54 1.32 26.32
CA LEU A 157 32.38 0.92 27.45
C LEU A 157 33.47 1.97 27.75
N GLU A 158 34.12 2.54 26.73
CA GLU A 158 35.08 3.64 26.89
C GLU A 158 34.44 4.91 27.50
N LYS A 159 33.18 5.21 27.17
CA LYS A 159 32.44 6.34 27.75
C LYS A 159 32.03 6.12 29.21
N SER A 160 31.98 4.86 29.69
CA SER A 160 31.46 4.51 31.02
C SER A 160 32.46 4.65 32.19
N LYS A 161 33.76 4.90 31.91
CA LYS A 161 34.84 5.15 32.92
C LYS A 161 34.83 4.20 34.14
N ILE A 162 34.62 2.90 33.92
CA ILE A 162 34.67 1.90 34.99
C ILE A 162 36.14 1.54 35.26
N PRO A 163 36.68 1.63 36.50
CA PRO A 163 38.05 1.23 36.78
C PRO A 163 38.23 -0.28 36.62
N ASP A 164 39.31 -0.66 35.93
CA ASP A 164 39.77 -2.03 35.74
C ASP A 164 40.15 -2.66 37.07
N GLU A 165 39.39 -3.65 37.53
CA GLU A 165 39.90 -4.99 37.82
C GLU A 165 38.76 -5.99 37.48
N ASP A 166 39.01 -6.81 36.45
CA ASP A 166 38.11 -7.71 35.72
C ASP A 166 37.06 -7.04 34.80
N ASN A 167 37.45 -6.91 33.53
CA ASN A 167 36.59 -6.51 32.42
C ASN A 167 35.34 -7.41 32.34
N LEU A 168 34.16 -6.80 32.54
CA LEU A 168 32.83 -7.45 32.46
C LEU A 168 32.64 -8.25 31.17
N TYR A 169 33.29 -7.84 30.08
CA TYR A 169 33.31 -8.54 28.80
C TYR A 169 34.00 -9.91 28.87
N GLU A 170 35.18 -9.99 29.50
CA GLU A 170 35.90 -11.25 29.62
C GLU A 170 35.16 -12.24 30.52
N LEU A 171 34.54 -11.74 31.59
CA LEU A 171 33.76 -12.57 32.50
C LEU A 171 32.47 -13.10 31.84
N ALA A 172 31.79 -12.27 31.05
CA ALA A 172 30.62 -12.68 30.27
C ALA A 172 30.98 -13.74 29.23
N LEU A 173 32.08 -13.56 28.49
CA LEU A 173 32.57 -14.54 27.53
C LEU A 173 32.99 -15.86 28.20
N LYS A 174 33.66 -15.79 29.35
CA LYS A 174 34.12 -16.96 30.11
C LYS A 174 32.95 -17.77 30.69
N ASN A 175 31.87 -17.11 31.08
CA ASN A 175 30.66 -17.76 31.58
C ASN A 175 29.80 -18.34 30.44
N VAL A 176 29.69 -17.65 29.30
CA VAL A 176 29.05 -18.17 28.08
C VAL A 176 29.77 -19.43 27.60
N ALA A 177 31.11 -19.44 27.65
CA ALA A 177 31.94 -20.59 27.26
C ALA A 177 31.85 -21.77 28.24
N LYS A 178 31.59 -21.53 29.53
CA LYS A 178 31.64 -22.56 30.58
C LYS A 178 30.29 -23.16 30.95
N TYR A 179 29.19 -22.40 30.82
CA TYR A 179 27.88 -22.77 31.39
C TYR A 179 26.69 -22.67 30.42
N GLY A 180 26.91 -22.26 29.16
CA GLY A 180 25.85 -22.09 28.17
C GLY A 180 25.13 -20.74 28.27
N TRP A 181 24.51 -20.34 27.16
CA TRP A 181 24.12 -18.95 26.88
C TRP A 181 23.03 -18.38 27.80
N LEU A 182 22.05 -19.19 28.22
CA LEU A 182 20.93 -18.75 29.06
C LEU A 182 21.32 -18.55 30.53
N GLN A 183 22.06 -19.50 31.10
CA GLN A 183 22.41 -19.49 32.52
C GLN A 183 23.48 -18.43 32.83
N GLY A 184 24.48 -18.27 31.94
CA GLY A 184 25.52 -17.25 32.08
C GLY A 184 25.02 -15.82 31.90
N LEU A 185 24.05 -15.57 31.01
CA LEU A 185 23.44 -14.24 30.85
C LEU A 185 22.55 -13.87 32.04
N GLN A 186 21.83 -14.83 32.61
CA GLN A 186 21.04 -14.60 33.81
C GLN A 186 21.93 -14.26 35.00
N GLU A 187 23.06 -14.96 35.19
CA GLU A 187 24.05 -14.63 36.21
C GLU A 187 24.73 -13.26 35.98
N VAL A 188 25.04 -12.90 34.72
CA VAL A 188 25.60 -11.58 34.39
C VAL A 188 24.57 -10.47 34.66
N LYS A 189 23.31 -10.69 34.28
CA LYS A 189 22.17 -9.80 34.53
C LYS A 189 21.98 -9.60 36.04
N GLU A 190 21.94 -10.67 36.82
CA GLU A 190 21.87 -10.64 38.29
C GLU A 190 23.09 -9.91 38.90
N ARG A 191 24.31 -10.13 38.38
CA ARG A 191 25.51 -9.42 38.83
C ARG A 191 25.48 -7.93 38.50
N ILE A 192 24.93 -7.52 37.36
CA ILE A 192 24.78 -6.10 36.99
C ILE A 192 23.75 -5.43 37.89
N ILE A 193 22.62 -6.09 38.16
CA ILE A 193 21.59 -5.63 39.10
C ILE A 193 22.22 -5.44 40.49
N VAL A 194 22.94 -6.45 40.98
CA VAL A 194 23.65 -6.41 42.26
C VAL A 194 24.74 -5.33 42.27
N LYS A 195 25.51 -5.15 41.19
CA LYS A 195 26.56 -4.12 41.09
C LYS A 195 25.98 -2.70 41.08
N HIS A 196 24.90 -2.47 40.33
CA HIS A 196 24.20 -1.19 40.30
C HIS A 196 23.64 -0.84 41.69
N TYR A 197 22.97 -1.82 42.32
CA TYR A 197 22.45 -1.70 43.69
C TYR A 197 23.56 -1.44 44.73
N ASN A 198 24.67 -2.17 44.65
CA ASN A 198 25.82 -1.99 45.53
C ASN A 198 26.55 -0.65 45.30
N THR A 199 26.55 -0.14 44.07
CA THR A 199 27.11 1.19 43.75
C THR A 199 26.26 2.30 44.37
N LEU A 200 24.93 2.19 44.29
CA LEU A 200 24.01 3.09 44.98
C LEU A 200 24.25 3.09 46.50
N ARG A 201 24.44 1.89 47.07
CA ARG A 201 24.76 1.68 48.49
C ARG A 201 26.14 2.25 48.89
N ALA A 202 27.16 2.07 48.05
CA ALA A 202 28.53 2.55 48.32
C ALA A 202 28.65 4.08 48.28
N ASN A 203 27.81 4.74 47.49
CA ASN A 203 27.81 6.21 47.39
C ASN A 203 27.00 6.90 48.50
N ILE A 204 26.45 6.17 49.48
CA ILE A 204 25.73 6.74 50.62
C ILE A 204 26.76 7.38 51.57
N PRO A 205 26.68 8.69 51.87
CA PRO A 205 27.60 9.33 52.80
C PRO A 205 27.54 8.65 54.16
N VAL A 206 28.69 8.26 54.71
CA VAL A 206 28.79 7.78 56.09
C VAL A 206 28.52 8.97 57.01
N SER A 207 27.37 8.97 57.70
CA SER A 207 27.06 9.98 58.70
C SER A 207 28.08 9.90 59.84
N SER A 208 28.80 10.99 60.10
CA SER A 208 29.69 11.14 61.26
C SER A 208 28.95 11.50 62.56
N ASP A 209 27.61 11.54 62.55
CA ASP A 209 26.82 11.97 63.70
C ASP A 209 26.26 10.77 64.47
N THR A 210 26.94 10.41 65.56
CA THR A 210 26.58 9.29 66.46
C THR A 210 25.56 9.67 67.53
N SER A 211 24.94 10.85 67.45
CA SER A 211 24.01 11.37 68.48
C SER A 211 22.52 11.33 68.10
N GLY A 212 22.20 11.04 66.83
CA GLY A 212 20.82 10.91 66.33
C GLY A 212 20.31 9.46 66.30
N LYS A 213 19.00 9.24 66.52
CA LYS A 213 18.36 7.92 66.31
C LYS A 213 18.70 7.39 64.92
N GLN A 214 19.17 6.15 64.82
CA GLN A 214 19.41 5.49 63.54
C GLN A 214 18.09 4.89 63.04
N VAL A 215 17.59 5.36 61.89
CA VAL A 215 16.29 4.91 61.35
C VAL A 215 16.49 4.51 59.89
N GLN A 216 16.36 3.21 59.62
CA GLN A 216 16.33 2.63 58.28
C GLN A 216 15.16 3.20 57.45
N PRO A 217 15.19 3.10 56.11
CA PRO A 217 14.10 3.54 55.28
C PRO A 217 12.82 2.77 55.67
N LYS A 218 11.69 3.46 55.65
CA LYS A 218 10.37 2.87 55.85
C LYS A 218 9.43 3.35 54.77
N VAL A 219 8.70 2.44 54.17
CA VAL A 219 7.57 2.77 53.29
C VAL A 219 6.51 3.43 54.16
N GLU A 220 6.23 4.71 53.90
CA GLU A 220 5.09 5.40 54.51
C GLU A 220 3.79 4.90 53.88
N ALA A 221 2.63 5.30 54.40
CA ALA A 221 1.35 4.91 53.81
C ALA A 221 1.37 5.11 52.28
N SER A 222 0.93 4.07 51.57
CA SER A 222 0.93 4.00 50.10
C SER A 222 0.34 5.27 49.49
N ILE A 223 1.10 5.95 48.63
CA ILE A 223 0.59 7.10 47.87
C ILE A 223 -0.05 6.62 46.56
N SER A 224 0.61 5.68 45.86
CA SER A 224 0.03 4.95 44.74
C SER A 224 -0.78 3.73 45.21
N GLU A 225 -1.70 3.26 44.39
CA GLU A 225 -2.34 1.95 44.61
C GLU A 225 -1.35 0.83 44.25
N ASN A 226 -1.44 -0.31 44.94
CA ASN A 226 -0.64 -1.50 44.59
C ASN A 226 -0.96 -2.02 43.18
N ASN A 227 -2.16 -1.72 42.67
CA ASN A 227 -2.59 -1.96 41.30
C ASN A 227 -3.12 -0.64 40.75
N GLN A 228 -2.47 -0.11 39.72
CA GLN A 228 -2.85 1.13 39.05
C GLN A 228 -3.20 0.81 37.60
N SER A 229 -4.16 1.52 37.02
CA SER A 229 -4.39 1.46 35.58
C SER A 229 -4.29 2.83 34.91
N CYS A 230 -3.91 2.83 33.65
CA CYS A 230 -3.81 4.03 32.82
C CYS A 230 -4.30 3.71 31.41
N MET A 231 -5.01 4.64 30.77
CA MET A 231 -5.41 4.51 29.38
C MET A 231 -4.21 4.68 28.46
N PHE A 232 -4.11 3.86 27.41
CA PHE A 232 -3.08 3.99 26.38
C PHE A 232 -2.96 5.44 25.86
N GLY A 233 -1.73 5.93 25.76
CA GLY A 233 -1.37 7.25 25.27
C GLY A 233 -1.51 8.38 26.30
N GLN A 234 -2.05 8.11 27.50
CA GLN A 234 -2.12 9.09 28.59
C GLN A 234 -0.84 9.09 29.42
N ASP A 235 -0.58 10.22 30.07
CA ASP A 235 0.49 10.32 31.05
C ASP A 235 0.02 9.73 32.40
N THR A 236 0.91 9.05 33.10
CA THR A 236 0.65 8.52 34.44
C THR A 236 1.88 8.64 35.32
N GLN A 237 1.68 8.48 36.63
CA GLN A 237 2.75 8.57 37.61
C GLN A 237 2.58 7.52 38.70
N ILE A 238 3.69 6.97 39.17
CA ILE A 238 3.77 6.05 40.31
C ILE A 238 4.59 6.73 41.39
N LEU A 239 4.05 6.86 42.60
CA LEU A 239 4.63 7.62 43.69
C LEU A 239 4.76 6.77 44.94
N TRP A 240 5.96 6.76 45.51
CA TRP A 240 6.24 6.11 46.78
C TRP A 240 6.99 7.05 47.71
N LYS A 241 6.52 7.15 48.96
CA LYS A 241 7.15 7.96 49.98
C LYS A 241 7.90 7.08 50.97
N PHE A 242 9.16 7.44 51.17
CA PHE A 242 10.05 6.78 52.10
C PHE A 242 10.48 7.76 53.19
N SER A 243 10.37 7.34 54.45
CA SER A 243 10.95 8.06 55.59
C SER A 243 12.22 7.36 56.06
N GLY A 244 13.10 8.08 56.75
CA GLY A 244 14.35 7.53 57.27
C GLY A 244 15.28 8.66 57.75
N ILE A 245 16.26 8.33 58.59
CA ILE A 245 17.27 9.31 59.03
C ILE A 245 18.48 9.22 58.11
N GLY A 246 18.83 10.36 57.50
CA GLY A 246 19.64 10.43 56.28
C GLY A 246 18.75 10.16 55.06
N LYS A 247 18.59 11.14 54.16
CA LYS A 247 17.69 11.08 52.98
C LYS A 247 17.93 9.76 52.22
N PRO A 248 16.96 8.82 52.20
CA PRO A 248 17.09 7.58 51.44
C PRO A 248 17.24 7.88 49.96
N ARG A 249 18.08 7.12 49.26
CA ARG A 249 18.15 7.16 47.80
C ARG A 249 17.22 6.11 47.22
N VAL A 250 16.43 6.48 46.22
CA VAL A 250 15.49 5.55 45.59
C VAL A 250 15.97 5.13 44.20
N ALA A 251 15.92 3.83 43.94
CA ALA A 251 16.14 3.25 42.62
C ALA A 251 14.88 2.53 42.15
N TRP A 252 14.52 2.74 40.89
CA TRP A 252 13.34 2.14 40.28
C TRP A 252 13.69 0.91 39.44
N PHE A 253 12.80 -0.07 39.47
CA PHE A 253 12.89 -1.30 38.71
C PHE A 253 11.57 -1.57 38.01
N PHE A 254 11.62 -2.13 36.81
CA PHE A 254 10.47 -2.65 36.06
C PHE A 254 10.67 -4.15 35.80
N ASN A 255 9.73 -4.97 36.26
CA ASN A 255 9.82 -6.44 36.18
C ASN A 255 11.19 -6.96 36.68
N ASP A 256 11.59 -6.50 37.86
CA ASP A 256 12.86 -6.80 38.53
C ASP A 256 14.14 -6.34 37.79
N GLN A 257 14.00 -5.51 36.75
CA GLN A 257 15.12 -4.91 36.02
C GLN A 257 15.30 -3.45 36.35
N PRO A 258 16.53 -2.93 36.46
CA PRO A 258 16.77 -1.50 36.65
C PRO A 258 16.04 -0.72 35.57
N LEU A 259 15.23 0.26 35.98
CA LEU A 259 14.44 1.06 35.06
C LEU A 259 15.34 2.12 34.40
N PRO A 260 15.57 2.06 33.07
CA PRO A 260 16.27 3.13 32.38
C PRO A 260 15.37 4.37 32.30
N THR A 261 15.88 5.53 32.72
CA THR A 261 15.18 6.81 32.57
C THR A 261 15.44 7.42 31.19
N ASN A 262 14.44 8.05 30.60
CA ASN A 262 14.51 8.80 29.34
C ASN A 262 13.46 9.93 29.34
N ASP A 263 13.25 10.59 28.19
CA ASP A 263 12.28 11.68 28.07
C ASP A 263 10.84 11.28 28.41
N ARG A 264 10.51 9.99 28.27
CA ARG A 264 9.19 9.43 28.54
C ARG A 264 9.06 8.85 29.95
N LEU A 265 10.12 8.20 30.44
CA LEU A 265 10.22 7.57 31.75
C LEU A 265 11.15 8.40 32.64
N GLN A 266 10.58 9.30 33.45
CA GLN A 266 11.36 10.22 34.28
C GLN A 266 11.18 9.89 35.75
N VAL A 267 12.27 9.86 36.50
CA VAL A 267 12.22 9.72 37.96
C VAL A 267 12.59 11.06 38.58
N THR A 268 11.75 11.52 39.51
CA THR A 268 12.01 12.72 40.31
C THR A 268 11.83 12.40 41.80
N GLU A 269 12.49 13.17 42.67
CA GLU A 269 12.33 13.05 44.11
C GLU A 269 12.00 14.43 44.70
N THR A 270 11.01 14.48 45.58
CA THR A 270 10.65 15.68 46.33
C THR A 270 11.47 15.79 47.63
N ASP A 271 11.46 16.98 48.24
CA ASP A 271 12.16 17.23 49.51
C ASP A 271 11.55 16.45 50.69
N ASP A 272 10.27 16.10 50.60
CA ASP A 272 9.55 15.36 51.64
C ASP A 272 9.76 13.84 51.57
N GLY A 273 10.65 13.36 50.69
CA GLY A 273 11.01 11.94 50.56
C GLY A 273 10.11 11.14 49.62
N THR A 274 9.33 11.80 48.77
CA THR A 274 8.49 11.13 47.75
C THR A 274 9.29 10.95 46.46
N SER A 275 9.43 9.71 45.99
CA SER A 275 9.96 9.39 44.67
C SER A 275 8.80 9.19 43.69
N ILE A 276 8.91 9.82 42.52
CA ILE A 276 7.87 9.90 41.50
C ILE A 276 8.44 9.38 40.19
N LEU A 277 7.93 8.25 39.71
CA LEU A 277 8.13 7.79 38.35
C LEU A 277 7.01 8.34 37.47
N ILE A 278 7.37 9.20 36.52
CA ILE A 278 6.49 9.75 35.49
C ILE A 278 6.63 8.90 34.23
N ILE A 279 5.51 8.38 33.73
CA ILE A 279 5.40 7.61 32.49
C ILE A 279 4.54 8.44 31.54
N ARG A 280 5.18 9.11 30.57
CA ARG A 280 4.47 9.88 29.55
C ARG A 280 3.98 8.97 28.43
N GLN A 281 2.83 9.29 27.85
CA GLN A 281 2.24 8.59 26.70
C GLN A 281 2.32 7.07 26.85
N ALA A 282 1.63 6.52 27.85
CA ALA A 282 1.71 5.12 28.21
C ALA A 282 1.45 4.19 27.01
N LYS A 283 2.32 3.20 26.82
CA LYS A 283 2.27 2.18 25.78
C LYS A 283 1.98 0.83 26.42
N LEU A 284 1.46 -0.13 25.65
CA LEU A 284 1.21 -1.48 26.18
C LEU A 284 2.46 -2.15 26.80
N ALA A 285 3.65 -1.83 26.28
CA ALA A 285 4.91 -2.36 26.81
C ALA A 285 5.26 -1.85 28.22
N ASP A 286 4.55 -0.83 28.73
CA ASP A 286 4.74 -0.30 30.08
C ASP A 286 3.96 -1.07 31.13
N GLU A 287 3.08 -2.00 30.71
CA GLU A 287 2.35 -2.87 31.62
C GLU A 287 3.31 -3.80 32.36
N GLY A 288 3.20 -3.85 33.69
CA GLY A 288 4.05 -4.69 34.53
C GLY A 288 4.23 -4.15 35.94
N VAL A 289 5.22 -4.70 36.65
CA VAL A 289 5.45 -4.40 38.07
C VAL A 289 6.60 -3.40 38.21
N TYR A 290 6.30 -2.23 38.78
CA TYR A 290 7.27 -1.21 39.11
C TYR A 290 7.62 -1.27 40.60
N THR A 291 8.91 -1.44 40.90
CA THR A 291 9.44 -1.51 42.27
C THR A 291 10.32 -0.32 42.55
N ALA A 292 10.01 0.45 43.59
CA ALA A 292 10.88 1.48 44.14
C ALA A 292 11.63 0.91 45.35
N LYS A 293 12.97 0.88 45.28
CA LYS A 293 13.84 0.42 46.38
C LYS A 293 14.59 1.60 46.97
N ALA A 294 14.34 1.89 48.25
CA ALA A 294 14.97 2.96 49.00
C ALA A 294 16.08 2.42 49.92
N ILE A 295 17.24 3.06 49.89
CA ILE A 295 18.43 2.64 50.66
C ILE A 295 18.99 3.84 51.43
N ASN A 296 19.31 3.65 52.71
CA ASN A 296 20.15 4.58 53.48
C ASN A 296 21.27 3.82 54.24
N ALA A 297 22.06 4.51 55.06
CA ALA A 297 23.18 3.91 55.80
C ALA A 297 22.76 2.83 56.82
N PHE A 298 21.47 2.73 57.14
CA PHE A 298 20.94 1.91 58.22
C PHE A 298 20.02 0.77 57.74
N GLY A 299 19.64 0.73 56.47
CA GLY A 299 18.85 -0.37 55.91
C GLY A 299 18.19 -0.04 54.57
N GLU A 300 17.22 -0.87 54.22
CA GLU A 300 16.57 -0.89 52.90
C GLU A 300 15.06 -1.07 53.07
N ALA A 301 14.27 -0.48 52.17
CA ALA A 301 12.84 -0.70 52.06
C ALA A 301 12.42 -0.71 50.59
N GLU A 302 11.40 -1.48 50.23
CA GLU A 302 10.87 -1.52 48.87
C GLU A 302 9.35 -1.42 48.85
N ALA A 303 8.83 -0.85 47.77
CA ALA A 303 7.41 -0.74 47.51
C ALA A 303 7.12 -1.03 46.04
N GLN A 304 5.95 -1.59 45.74
CA GLN A 304 5.60 -2.12 44.42
C GLN A 304 4.23 -1.66 43.96
N THR A 305 4.14 -1.26 42.69
CA THR A 305 2.88 -0.97 41.99
C THR A 305 2.84 -1.77 40.69
N THR A 306 1.77 -2.52 40.48
CA THR A 306 1.46 -3.14 39.20
C THR A 306 0.70 -2.14 38.33
N LEU A 307 1.26 -1.74 37.20
CA LEU A 307 0.60 -0.88 36.22
C LEU A 307 -0.06 -1.73 35.14
N LYS A 308 -1.35 -1.52 34.90
CA LYS A 308 -2.09 -2.08 33.77
C LYS A 308 -2.41 -1.00 32.74
N ILE A 309 -2.27 -1.30 31.45
CA ILE A 309 -2.60 -0.34 30.39
C ILE A 309 -3.95 -0.71 29.77
N ASP A 310 -4.95 0.11 30.05
CA ASP A 310 -6.28 -0.04 29.50
C ASP A 310 -6.35 0.54 28.08
N PHE A 311 -7.27 0.01 27.27
CA PHE A 311 -7.49 0.40 25.88
C PHE A 311 -8.97 0.31 25.52
N ILE A 312 -9.37 0.99 24.45
CA ILE A 312 -10.73 0.96 23.91
C ILE A 312 -10.68 0.17 22.60
N LYS A 313 -11.36 -0.97 22.57
CA LYS A 313 -11.51 -1.80 21.36
C LYS A 313 -12.15 -0.99 20.22
N PRO A 314 -11.90 -1.33 18.94
CA PRO A 314 -12.47 -0.59 17.83
C PRO A 314 -13.99 -0.72 17.82
N VAL A 315 -14.68 0.32 17.39
CA VAL A 315 -16.13 0.34 17.17
C VAL A 315 -16.41 1.08 15.85
N ILE A 316 -17.28 0.53 15.00
CA ILE A 316 -17.75 1.21 13.80
C ILE A 316 -18.97 2.04 14.18
N ASN A 317 -18.81 3.36 14.14
CA ASN A 317 -19.85 4.34 14.47
C ASN A 317 -20.70 4.68 13.24
N THR A 318 -20.12 4.63 12.05
CA THR A 318 -20.82 4.82 10.77
C THR A 318 -20.23 3.87 9.75
N ASN A 319 -21.09 3.01 9.19
CA ASN A 319 -20.70 1.97 8.24
C ASN A 319 -20.71 2.49 6.80
N LEU A 320 -20.26 1.67 5.85
CA LEU A 320 -20.37 1.96 4.43
C LEU A 320 -21.83 1.91 3.95
N ASP A 321 -22.14 2.69 2.92
CA ASP A 321 -23.40 2.55 2.19
C ASP A 321 -23.47 1.18 1.49
N THR A 322 -24.67 0.64 1.30
CA THR A 322 -24.85 -0.68 0.67
C THR A 322 -24.53 -0.69 -0.82
N VAL A 323 -24.77 0.41 -1.53
CA VAL A 323 -24.53 0.55 -2.96
C VAL A 323 -23.99 1.93 -3.28
N LEU A 324 -22.90 1.99 -4.04
CA LEU A 324 -22.32 3.22 -4.56
C LEU A 324 -22.34 3.19 -6.09
N LYS A 325 -23.00 4.15 -6.72
CA LYS A 325 -22.97 4.32 -8.19
C LYS A 325 -21.98 5.42 -8.53
N VAL A 326 -21.03 5.12 -9.40
CA VAL A 326 -19.97 6.06 -9.80
C VAL A 326 -19.82 6.10 -11.32
N THR A 327 -19.57 7.29 -11.86
CA THR A 327 -19.37 7.42 -13.30
C THR A 327 -17.95 7.00 -13.69
N LYS A 328 -17.78 6.25 -14.77
CA LYS A 328 -16.46 5.91 -15.32
C LYS A 328 -15.65 7.19 -15.59
N GLY A 329 -14.45 7.25 -15.05
CA GLY A 329 -13.52 8.37 -15.12
C GLY A 329 -13.64 9.37 -13.98
N GLU A 330 -14.66 9.26 -13.12
CA GLU A 330 -14.80 10.08 -11.92
C GLU A 330 -14.03 9.49 -10.73
N ILE A 331 -14.26 10.06 -9.54
CA ILE A 331 -13.65 9.63 -8.28
C ILE A 331 -14.66 8.80 -7.50
N LEU A 332 -14.24 7.64 -7.00
CA LEU A 332 -14.97 6.84 -6.03
C LEU A 332 -14.43 7.16 -4.64
N THR A 333 -15.33 7.47 -3.69
CA THR A 333 -14.98 7.72 -2.29
C THR A 333 -15.83 6.86 -1.38
N LEU A 334 -15.18 6.12 -0.49
CA LEU A 334 -15.82 5.34 0.57
C LEU A 334 -15.30 5.84 1.92
N THR A 335 -16.21 5.98 2.89
CA THR A 335 -15.89 6.54 4.19
C THR A 335 -16.52 5.69 5.28
N VAL A 336 -15.72 5.36 6.30
CA VAL A 336 -16.18 4.74 7.55
C VAL A 336 -15.79 5.66 8.71
N VAL A 337 -16.62 5.72 9.75
CA VAL A 337 -16.27 6.39 11.01
C VAL A 337 -16.09 5.31 12.07
N ALA A 338 -14.90 5.23 12.65
CA ALA A 338 -14.58 4.22 13.66
C ALA A 338 -13.74 4.79 14.79
N SER A 339 -14.14 4.48 16.02
CA SER A 339 -13.45 4.91 17.24
C SER A 339 -12.63 3.77 17.84
N GLY A 340 -11.64 4.11 18.65
CA GLY A 340 -10.81 3.15 19.38
C GLY A 340 -9.55 3.82 19.95
N THR A 341 -9.02 3.25 21.03
CA THR A 341 -7.80 3.72 21.69
C THR A 341 -6.90 2.52 21.90
N PRO A 342 -5.72 2.41 21.26
CA PRO A 342 -5.16 3.34 20.27
C PRO A 342 -6.07 3.49 19.05
N LYS A 343 -5.89 4.60 18.31
CA LYS A 343 -6.61 4.82 17.05
C LYS A 343 -6.47 3.60 16.14
N PRO A 344 -7.58 3.06 15.61
CA PRO A 344 -7.52 1.90 14.75
C PRO A 344 -6.72 2.13 13.47
N HIS A 345 -6.05 1.07 13.03
CA HIS A 345 -5.56 0.93 11.66
C HIS A 345 -6.66 0.36 10.77
N VAL A 346 -6.65 0.70 9.48
CA VAL A 346 -7.64 0.23 8.51
C VAL A 346 -7.00 -0.44 7.31
N VAL A 347 -7.63 -1.51 6.83
CA VAL A 347 -7.26 -2.23 5.61
C VAL A 347 -8.48 -2.31 4.72
N TRP A 348 -8.42 -1.66 3.56
CA TRP A 348 -9.51 -1.67 2.58
C TRP A 348 -9.42 -2.89 1.69
N MET A 349 -10.55 -3.52 1.41
CA MET A 349 -10.66 -4.70 0.57
C MET A 349 -11.64 -4.46 -0.57
N ARG A 350 -11.36 -5.06 -1.73
CA ARG A 350 -12.27 -5.21 -2.87
C ARG A 350 -12.35 -6.68 -3.23
N ASP A 351 -13.57 -7.23 -3.25
CA ASP A 351 -13.84 -8.65 -3.51
C ASP A 351 -12.95 -9.56 -2.66
N ASP A 352 -12.90 -9.25 -1.35
CA ASP A 352 -12.09 -9.94 -0.33
C ASP A 352 -10.57 -9.92 -0.56
N THR A 353 -10.08 -9.06 -1.47
CA THR A 353 -8.65 -8.81 -1.71
C THR A 353 -8.25 -7.43 -1.20
N GLU A 354 -7.15 -7.36 -0.45
CA GLU A 354 -6.63 -6.08 0.05
C GLU A 354 -6.24 -5.13 -1.09
N LEU A 355 -6.65 -3.87 -0.95
CA LEU A 355 -6.28 -2.79 -1.84
C LEU A 355 -4.98 -2.15 -1.38
N ILE A 356 -3.97 -2.19 -2.25
CA ILE A 356 -2.67 -1.60 -1.99
C ILE A 356 -2.68 -0.12 -2.41
N PRO A 357 -2.45 0.83 -1.47
CA PRO A 357 -2.41 2.25 -1.79
C PRO A 357 -1.33 2.60 -2.84
N ASN A 358 -1.67 3.51 -3.74
CA ASN A 358 -0.81 4.03 -4.81
C ASN A 358 -1.30 5.44 -5.22
N ASP A 359 -0.75 6.01 -6.30
CA ASP A 359 -1.11 7.38 -6.72
C ASP A 359 -2.60 7.53 -7.07
N ARG A 360 -3.23 6.44 -7.52
CA ARG A 360 -4.65 6.37 -7.89
C ARG A 360 -5.54 5.91 -6.73
N ILE A 361 -5.08 4.98 -5.91
CA ILE A 361 -5.80 4.41 -4.75
C ILE A 361 -5.23 5.04 -3.48
N GLN A 362 -5.95 5.98 -2.91
CA GLN A 362 -5.51 6.77 -1.77
C GLN A 362 -6.29 6.36 -0.52
N VAL A 363 -5.58 6.14 0.58
CA VAL A 363 -6.17 5.85 1.89
C VAL A 363 -5.81 6.97 2.84
N THR A 364 -6.82 7.59 3.43
CA THR A 364 -6.67 8.68 4.39
C THR A 364 -7.07 8.17 5.76
N THR A 365 -6.15 8.30 6.71
CA THR A 365 -6.39 8.01 8.14
C THR A 365 -6.55 9.32 8.91
N PRO A 366 -7.39 9.38 9.94
CA PRO A 366 -7.72 10.62 10.61
C PRO A 366 -6.56 11.11 11.50
N THR A 367 -6.23 12.39 11.36
CA THR A 367 -5.27 13.09 12.24
C THR A 367 -5.98 13.74 13.43
N GLY A 368 -5.35 13.77 14.61
CA GLY A 368 -5.91 14.47 15.77
C GLY A 368 -7.14 13.77 16.36
N SER A 369 -8.27 14.48 16.52
CA SER A 369 -9.50 13.95 17.13
C SER A 369 -10.54 13.43 16.13
N ASP A 370 -10.23 13.41 14.84
CA ASP A 370 -11.13 12.84 13.82
C ASP A 370 -11.14 11.30 13.93
N ASP A 371 -12.25 10.66 13.58
CA ASP A 371 -12.44 9.20 13.56
C ASP A 371 -12.87 8.70 12.17
N GLN A 372 -12.76 9.57 11.15
CA GLN A 372 -13.10 9.26 9.77
C GLN A 372 -11.93 8.63 9.00
N TYR A 373 -12.19 7.48 8.38
CA TYR A 373 -11.25 6.80 7.49
C TYR A 373 -11.83 6.75 6.09
N THR A 374 -11.03 7.12 5.09
CA THR A 374 -11.51 7.28 3.72
C THR A 374 -10.63 6.53 2.72
N LEU A 375 -11.27 5.83 1.79
CA LEU A 375 -10.67 5.30 0.57
C LEU A 375 -11.13 6.16 -0.60
N THR A 376 -10.17 6.60 -1.42
CA THR A 376 -10.41 7.35 -2.64
C THR A 376 -9.75 6.65 -3.82
N ILE A 377 -10.52 6.35 -4.86
CA ILE A 377 -10.03 5.79 -6.12
C ILE A 377 -10.24 6.83 -7.21
N LEU A 378 -9.14 7.34 -7.76
CA LEU A 378 -9.16 8.32 -8.85
C LEU A 378 -9.39 7.64 -10.21
N ASN A 379 -10.02 8.38 -11.13
CA ASN A 379 -10.25 7.96 -12.53
C ASN A 379 -10.78 6.52 -12.63
N VAL A 380 -11.92 6.27 -11.98
CA VAL A 380 -12.53 4.95 -11.83
C VAL A 380 -12.76 4.28 -13.18
N GLN A 381 -12.35 3.01 -13.29
CA GLN A 381 -12.55 2.19 -14.49
C GLN A 381 -13.51 1.03 -14.22
N PRO A 382 -14.05 0.37 -15.26
CA PRO A 382 -14.91 -0.80 -15.10
C PRO A 382 -14.35 -1.89 -14.17
N GLU A 383 -13.04 -2.07 -14.14
CA GLU A 383 -12.35 -3.07 -13.29
C GLU A 383 -12.32 -2.69 -11.81
N ASP A 384 -12.75 -1.47 -11.46
CA ASP A 384 -12.93 -1.03 -10.08
C ASP A 384 -14.33 -1.31 -9.54
N GLN A 385 -15.24 -1.84 -10.35
CA GLN A 385 -16.48 -2.42 -9.86
C GLN A 385 -16.18 -3.61 -8.95
N GLY A 386 -16.95 -3.75 -7.87
CA GLY A 386 -16.78 -4.84 -6.92
C GLY A 386 -17.46 -4.56 -5.59
N GLU A 387 -17.27 -5.46 -4.66
CA GLU A 387 -17.74 -5.34 -3.29
C GLU A 387 -16.61 -4.85 -2.38
N TYR A 388 -16.80 -3.68 -1.79
CA TYR A 388 -15.81 -3.03 -0.95
C TYR A 388 -16.14 -3.23 0.53
N SER A 389 -15.12 -3.46 1.34
CA SER A 389 -15.24 -3.46 2.80
C SER A 389 -13.94 -3.00 3.43
N VAL A 390 -13.96 -2.70 4.72
CA VAL A 390 -12.78 -2.27 5.47
C VAL A 390 -12.66 -3.06 6.76
N MET A 391 -11.47 -3.62 6.98
CA MET A 391 -11.09 -4.21 8.26
C MET A 391 -10.49 -3.12 9.14
N ILE A 392 -10.97 -3.01 10.37
CA ILE A 392 -10.58 -1.99 11.34
C ILE A 392 -10.00 -2.70 12.56
N CYS A 393 -8.76 -2.40 12.93
CA CYS A 393 -8.08 -3.12 14.01
C CYS A 393 -7.24 -2.23 14.93
N ASN A 394 -7.20 -2.60 16.21
CA ASN A 394 -6.19 -2.14 17.16
C ASN A 394 -5.83 -3.30 18.10
N VAL A 395 -5.07 -3.00 19.15
CA VAL A 395 -4.60 -4.00 20.14
C VAL A 395 -5.73 -4.72 20.89
N GLY A 396 -6.92 -4.13 20.94
CA GLY A 396 -8.12 -4.72 21.55
C GLY A 396 -8.94 -5.61 20.62
N GLY A 397 -8.60 -5.70 19.33
CA GLY A 397 -9.23 -6.59 18.38
C GLY A 397 -9.43 -5.99 16.99
N SER A 398 -10.17 -6.73 16.16
CA SER A 398 -10.48 -6.37 14.78
C SER A 398 -11.98 -6.53 14.48
N LEU A 399 -12.51 -5.66 13.61
CA LEU A 399 -13.88 -5.71 13.10
C LEU A 399 -13.86 -5.53 11.58
N GLN A 400 -14.86 -6.09 10.91
CA GLN A 400 -15.12 -5.86 9.48
C GLN A 400 -16.31 -4.92 9.34
N SER A 401 -16.24 -3.97 8.40
CA SER A 401 -17.39 -3.15 8.00
C SER A 401 -18.44 -3.98 7.27
N ASP A 402 -19.61 -3.37 7.05
CA ASP A 402 -20.55 -3.84 6.04
C ASP A 402 -19.93 -3.69 4.65
N LYS A 403 -20.49 -4.43 3.71
CA LYS A 403 -20.05 -4.49 2.31
C LYS A 403 -20.80 -3.43 1.48
N CYS A 404 -20.06 -2.68 0.69
CA CYS A 404 -20.57 -1.71 -0.28
C CYS A 404 -20.39 -2.23 -1.70
N LYS A 405 -21.48 -2.40 -2.46
CA LYS A 405 -21.39 -2.73 -3.88
C LYS A 405 -21.18 -1.47 -4.71
N ALA A 406 -19.96 -1.27 -5.20
CA ALA A 406 -19.66 -0.21 -6.15
C ALA A 406 -20.09 -0.65 -7.56
N ILE A 407 -20.82 0.20 -8.28
CA ILE A 407 -21.27 -0.03 -9.65
C ILE A 407 -20.76 1.11 -10.50
N VAL A 408 -19.97 0.78 -11.53
CA VAL A 408 -19.38 1.77 -12.44
C VAL A 408 -20.25 1.86 -13.68
N SER A 409 -20.66 3.06 -14.07
CA SER A 409 -21.47 3.30 -15.27
C SER A 409 -21.07 4.58 -16.00
N LYS A 410 -21.48 4.75 -17.24
CA LYS A 410 -21.37 6.02 -17.96
C LYS A 410 -22.46 6.09 -19.02
N SER A 411 -23.30 7.11 -18.95
CA SER A 411 -24.36 7.31 -19.95
C SER A 411 -23.77 7.44 -21.36
N PRO A 412 -24.45 6.95 -22.39
CA PRO A 412 -23.96 7.03 -23.76
C PRO A 412 -23.79 8.48 -24.20
N MET A 413 -22.69 8.77 -24.89
CA MET A 413 -22.38 10.11 -25.38
C MET A 413 -21.70 10.04 -26.74
N PHE A 414 -22.06 10.98 -27.63
CA PHE A 414 -21.33 11.18 -28.88
C PHE A 414 -20.06 11.99 -28.63
N ILE A 415 -18.89 11.38 -28.81
CA ILE A 415 -17.60 12.09 -28.87
C ILE A 415 -17.49 12.79 -30.24
N VAL A 416 -17.76 12.03 -31.31
CA VAL A 416 -17.78 12.54 -32.69
C VAL A 416 -19.14 12.24 -33.28
N LYS A 417 -19.88 13.30 -33.62
CA LYS A 417 -21.20 13.20 -34.24
C LYS A 417 -21.07 12.87 -35.73
N PRO A 418 -22.02 12.13 -36.32
CA PRO A 418 -22.06 11.96 -37.76
C PRO A 418 -22.25 13.29 -38.48
N THR A 419 -21.87 13.35 -39.75
CA THR A 419 -21.99 14.55 -40.58
C THR A 419 -22.88 14.30 -41.79
N THR A 420 -23.52 15.36 -42.27
CA THR A 420 -24.33 15.31 -43.50
C THR A 420 -23.46 14.97 -44.70
N GLN A 421 -23.91 14.03 -45.52
CA GLN A 421 -23.21 13.57 -46.72
C GLN A 421 -23.92 14.06 -47.97
N ARG A 422 -23.15 14.46 -48.99
CA ARG A 422 -23.65 14.72 -50.35
C ARG A 422 -22.93 13.81 -51.33
N VAL A 423 -23.67 12.93 -51.98
CA VAL A 423 -23.10 11.80 -52.74
C VAL A 423 -23.84 11.68 -54.07
N LYS A 424 -23.15 11.36 -55.18
CA LYS A 424 -23.85 11.18 -56.46
C LYS A 424 -24.59 9.86 -56.49
N GLN A 425 -25.69 9.79 -57.24
CA GLN A 425 -26.42 8.55 -57.43
C GLN A 425 -25.49 7.44 -57.97
N GLY A 426 -25.57 6.26 -57.33
CA GLY A 426 -24.72 5.11 -57.62
C GLY A 426 -23.39 5.05 -56.85
N GLU A 427 -22.97 6.11 -56.16
CA GLU A 427 -21.77 6.09 -55.31
C GLU A 427 -22.06 5.52 -53.90
N THR A 428 -21.04 5.45 -53.03
CA THR A 428 -21.17 5.00 -51.63
C THR A 428 -21.24 6.19 -50.67
N ALA A 429 -22.23 6.21 -49.79
CA ALA A 429 -22.29 7.13 -48.66
C ALA A 429 -21.72 6.50 -47.40
N VAL A 430 -20.95 7.26 -46.63
CA VAL A 430 -20.32 6.80 -45.38
C VAL A 430 -20.62 7.77 -44.25
N PHE A 431 -21.17 7.27 -43.14
CA PHE A 431 -21.37 8.01 -41.91
C PHE A 431 -20.51 7.39 -40.81
N MET A 432 -19.73 8.22 -40.13
CA MET A 432 -18.86 7.80 -39.02
C MET A 432 -19.26 8.50 -37.74
N THR A 433 -19.15 7.80 -36.62
CA THR A 433 -19.36 8.36 -35.30
C THR A 433 -18.45 7.67 -34.28
N THR A 434 -18.07 8.39 -33.24
CA THR A 434 -17.35 7.85 -32.09
C THR A 434 -18.19 8.08 -30.85
N ILE A 435 -18.37 7.03 -30.06
CA ILE A 435 -19.22 7.06 -28.87
C ILE A 435 -18.41 6.74 -27.63
N ASP A 436 -18.86 7.27 -26.49
CA ASP A 436 -18.44 6.83 -25.17
C ASP A 436 -19.66 6.30 -24.42
N GLY A 437 -19.41 5.51 -23.38
CA GLY A 437 -20.43 4.94 -22.53
C GLY A 437 -19.98 3.62 -21.94
N TYR A 438 -20.50 3.32 -20.76
CA TYR A 438 -20.26 2.05 -20.09
C TYR A 438 -21.52 1.60 -19.34
N PRO A 439 -21.98 0.34 -19.52
CA PRO A 439 -21.54 -0.65 -20.51
C PRO A 439 -21.59 -0.14 -21.94
N THR A 440 -20.87 -0.82 -22.85
CA THR A 440 -20.77 -0.42 -24.26
C THR A 440 -22.16 -0.20 -24.86
N PRO A 441 -22.50 1.03 -25.30
CA PRO A 441 -23.82 1.32 -25.83
C PRO A 441 -24.10 0.56 -27.14
N THR A 442 -25.34 0.12 -27.32
CA THR A 442 -25.83 -0.41 -28.60
C THR A 442 -26.06 0.73 -29.56
N ILE A 443 -25.60 0.57 -30.81
CA ILE A 443 -25.74 1.55 -31.88
C ILE A 443 -26.74 1.04 -32.91
N THR A 444 -27.67 1.92 -33.28
CA THR A 444 -28.72 1.63 -34.25
C THR A 444 -28.82 2.79 -35.24
N TRP A 445 -28.80 2.49 -36.54
CA TRP A 445 -28.98 3.50 -37.58
C TRP A 445 -30.39 3.43 -38.17
N LEU A 446 -31.00 4.59 -38.36
CA LEU A 446 -32.33 4.74 -38.96
C LEU A 446 -32.24 5.62 -40.21
N LEU A 447 -33.03 5.28 -41.23
CA LEU A 447 -33.25 6.09 -42.42
C LEU A 447 -34.71 6.53 -42.44
N ASN A 448 -34.93 7.85 -42.51
CA ASN A 448 -36.27 8.45 -42.52
C ASN A 448 -37.15 7.94 -41.35
N GLY A 449 -36.54 7.76 -40.17
CA GLY A 449 -37.19 7.26 -38.96
C GLY A 449 -37.45 5.75 -38.91
N LYS A 450 -37.06 4.99 -39.93
CA LYS A 450 -37.19 3.53 -39.97
C LYS A 450 -35.83 2.86 -39.80
N LEU A 451 -35.81 1.74 -39.07
CA LEU A 451 -34.59 0.95 -38.87
C LEU A 451 -33.98 0.56 -40.23
N LEU A 452 -32.71 0.86 -40.43
CA LEU A 452 -31.99 0.41 -41.62
C LEU A 452 -31.88 -1.12 -41.57
N THR A 453 -32.43 -1.79 -42.58
CA THR A 453 -32.28 -3.23 -42.73
C THR A 453 -30.91 -3.51 -43.32
N LEU A 454 -30.08 -4.27 -42.61
CA LEU A 454 -28.80 -4.74 -43.12
C LEU A 454 -29.06 -5.65 -44.33
N LYS A 455 -28.62 -5.23 -45.52
CA LYS A 455 -28.68 -5.95 -46.80
C LYS A 455 -27.28 -5.90 -47.44
N GLU A 456 -27.06 -6.58 -48.56
CA GLU A 456 -25.75 -6.57 -49.25
C GLU A 456 -25.19 -5.16 -49.49
N ASP A 457 -26.06 -4.17 -49.72
CA ASP A 457 -25.66 -2.78 -50.00
C ASP A 457 -25.56 -1.88 -48.75
N VAL A 458 -25.91 -2.36 -47.55
CA VAL A 458 -25.89 -1.56 -46.30
C VAL A 458 -25.13 -2.30 -45.22
N GLU A 459 -23.96 -1.76 -44.88
CA GLU A 459 -23.06 -2.34 -43.88
C GLU A 459 -22.87 -1.41 -42.69
N VAL A 460 -22.97 -1.96 -41.48
CA VAL A 460 -22.62 -1.26 -40.24
C VAL A 460 -21.46 -1.99 -39.59
N GLN A 461 -20.34 -1.29 -39.42
CA GLN A 461 -19.17 -1.77 -38.70
C GLN A 461 -19.08 -1.05 -37.35
N PHE A 462 -18.76 -1.78 -36.29
CA PHE A 462 -18.47 -1.22 -34.97
C PHE A 462 -17.13 -1.78 -34.48
N ASP A 463 -16.19 -0.89 -34.23
CA ASP A 463 -14.93 -1.20 -33.58
C ASP A 463 -15.08 -0.92 -32.08
N ALA A 464 -15.12 -2.00 -31.29
CA ALA A 464 -15.28 -1.92 -29.84
C ALA A 464 -14.03 -1.40 -29.11
N ALA A 465 -12.84 -1.48 -29.72
CA ALA A 465 -11.60 -0.99 -29.11
C ALA A 465 -11.51 0.54 -29.23
N THR A 466 -11.96 1.10 -30.36
CA THR A 466 -11.97 2.55 -30.59
C THR A 466 -13.33 3.21 -30.33
N SER A 467 -14.35 2.42 -30.01
CA SER A 467 -15.76 2.83 -29.92
C SER A 467 -16.24 3.62 -31.15
N GLN A 468 -15.81 3.19 -32.35
CA GLN A 468 -16.17 3.84 -33.61
C GLN A 468 -17.21 3.02 -34.35
N SER A 469 -18.24 3.69 -34.88
CA SER A 469 -19.20 3.09 -35.79
C SER A 469 -19.13 3.73 -37.16
N LYS A 470 -19.19 2.89 -38.19
CA LYS A 470 -19.23 3.27 -39.59
C LYS A 470 -20.43 2.63 -40.27
N LEU A 471 -21.37 3.45 -40.72
CA LEU A 471 -22.44 3.05 -41.63
C LEU A 471 -21.99 3.33 -43.06
N SER A 472 -22.05 2.32 -43.93
CA SER A 472 -21.78 2.44 -45.36
C SER A 472 -23.01 2.02 -46.16
N ILE A 473 -23.48 2.88 -47.06
CA ILE A 473 -24.58 2.60 -47.98
C ILE A 473 -24.02 2.65 -49.40
N GLN A 474 -23.91 1.49 -50.06
CA GLN A 474 -23.40 1.37 -51.41
C GLN A 474 -24.49 1.67 -52.45
N ASN A 475 -24.08 2.01 -53.67
CA ASN A 475 -24.98 2.21 -54.81
C ASN A 475 -26.18 3.12 -54.48
N VAL A 476 -25.93 4.30 -53.88
CA VAL A 476 -27.00 5.13 -53.31
C VAL A 476 -28.05 5.51 -54.37
N ASN A 477 -29.32 5.38 -54.02
CA ASN A 477 -30.46 5.64 -54.90
C ASN A 477 -31.31 6.77 -54.31
N LEU A 478 -31.65 7.78 -55.13
CA LEU A 478 -32.38 8.96 -54.69
C LEU A 478 -33.72 8.64 -54.02
N GLU A 479 -34.49 7.68 -54.54
CA GLU A 479 -35.83 7.35 -54.03
C GLU A 479 -35.78 6.47 -52.78
N GLN A 480 -34.74 5.64 -52.65
CA GLN A 480 -34.63 4.68 -51.56
C GLN A 480 -33.85 5.20 -50.36
N HIS A 481 -32.80 6.00 -50.60
CA HIS A 481 -31.79 6.31 -49.59
C HIS A 481 -31.70 7.79 -49.20
N ALA A 482 -32.26 8.71 -49.99
CA ALA A 482 -32.20 10.12 -49.63
C ALA A 482 -33.07 10.43 -48.39
N GLY A 483 -32.61 11.39 -47.59
CA GLY A 483 -33.36 11.90 -46.44
C GLY A 483 -32.55 11.92 -45.15
N SER A 484 -33.22 11.71 -44.02
CA SER A 484 -32.59 11.78 -42.70
C SER A 484 -31.96 10.46 -42.30
N ILE A 485 -30.72 10.52 -41.86
CA ILE A 485 -29.98 9.42 -41.25
C ILE A 485 -29.85 9.73 -39.76
N THR A 486 -30.41 8.88 -38.91
CA THR A 486 -30.34 9.02 -37.45
C THR A 486 -29.48 7.92 -36.86
N CYS A 487 -28.44 8.30 -36.13
CA CYS A 487 -27.68 7.39 -35.27
C CYS A 487 -28.26 7.43 -33.87
N ARG A 488 -28.76 6.30 -33.38
CA ARG A 488 -29.28 6.13 -32.02
C ARG A 488 -28.30 5.28 -31.21
N VAL A 489 -27.90 5.77 -30.04
CA VAL A 489 -26.99 5.06 -29.12
C VAL A 489 -27.71 4.85 -27.79
N LYS A 490 -27.73 3.62 -27.28
CA LYS A 490 -28.53 3.25 -26.10
C LYS A 490 -27.77 2.32 -25.16
N SER A 491 -27.88 2.58 -23.87
CA SER A 491 -27.49 1.67 -22.80
C SER A 491 -28.58 1.64 -21.73
N GLU A 492 -28.40 0.85 -20.66
CA GLU A 492 -29.29 0.88 -19.49
C GLU A 492 -29.25 2.22 -18.73
N TYR A 493 -28.22 3.04 -18.95
CA TYR A 493 -28.01 4.33 -18.28
C TYR A 493 -28.36 5.54 -19.15
N GLY A 494 -28.97 5.34 -20.31
CA GLY A 494 -29.45 6.43 -21.15
C GLY A 494 -29.51 6.12 -22.64
N GLU A 495 -30.05 7.07 -23.39
CA GLU A 495 -30.19 7.02 -24.84
C GLU A 495 -29.90 8.41 -25.42
N GLN A 496 -29.20 8.46 -26.56
CA GLN A 496 -28.91 9.68 -27.31
C GLN A 496 -29.16 9.40 -28.80
N GLU A 497 -29.55 10.43 -29.53
CA GLU A 497 -29.74 10.37 -30.98
C GLU A 497 -29.10 11.57 -31.67
N GLU A 498 -28.52 11.34 -32.84
CA GLU A 498 -28.02 12.39 -33.72
C GLU A 498 -28.55 12.16 -35.12
N THR A 499 -29.13 13.20 -35.71
CA THR A 499 -29.74 13.14 -37.05
C THR A 499 -29.02 14.04 -38.03
N VAL A 500 -28.64 13.48 -39.17
CA VAL A 500 -27.98 14.15 -40.30
C VAL A 500 -28.73 13.86 -41.60
N ARG A 501 -28.27 14.44 -42.72
CA ARG A 501 -28.88 14.22 -44.04
C ARG A 501 -27.97 13.41 -44.97
N LEU A 502 -28.61 12.63 -45.84
CA LEU A 502 -28.02 12.08 -47.06
C LEU A 502 -28.64 12.79 -48.27
N ASP A 503 -27.90 13.74 -48.84
CA ASP A 503 -28.32 14.47 -50.04
C ASP A 503 -27.76 13.74 -51.28
N ILE A 504 -28.64 13.13 -52.10
CA ILE A 504 -28.21 12.40 -53.30
C ILE A 504 -28.29 13.30 -54.53
N LEU A 505 -27.16 13.43 -55.23
CA LEU A 505 -27.01 14.28 -56.41
C LEU A 505 -27.29 13.49 -57.68
N VAL A 506 -28.20 13.99 -58.50
CA VAL A 506 -28.58 13.43 -59.80
C VAL A 506 -28.41 14.50 -60.85
N ALA A 507 -27.56 14.24 -61.84
CA ALA A 507 -27.32 15.18 -62.94
C ALA A 507 -28.64 15.53 -63.66
N PRO A 508 -28.81 16.79 -64.11
CA PRO A 508 -29.96 17.17 -64.91
C PRO A 508 -30.07 16.35 -66.19
N THR A 509 -31.23 15.73 -66.43
CA THR A 509 -31.56 15.04 -67.68
C THR A 509 -32.87 15.56 -68.22
N ILE A 510 -32.93 15.87 -69.51
CA ILE A 510 -34.17 16.21 -70.21
C ILE A 510 -34.96 14.90 -70.40
N ILE A 511 -36.25 14.94 -70.06
CA ILE A 511 -37.20 13.83 -70.24
C ILE A 511 -38.23 14.17 -71.32
N GLU A 512 -38.59 15.45 -71.44
CA GLU A 512 -39.44 15.95 -72.51
C GLU A 512 -38.67 17.05 -73.22
N ASP A 513 -38.22 16.73 -74.44
CA ASP A 513 -37.50 17.66 -75.31
C ASP A 513 -38.41 18.75 -75.85
N LEU A 514 -37.77 19.81 -76.35
CA LEU A 514 -38.48 20.83 -77.11
C LEU A 514 -39.09 20.23 -78.39
N PRO A 515 -40.23 20.77 -78.85
CA PRO A 515 -40.75 20.40 -80.16
C PRO A 515 -39.71 20.73 -81.24
N ILE A 516 -39.48 19.77 -82.15
CA ILE A 516 -38.52 19.91 -83.26
C ILE A 516 -38.87 21.13 -84.13
N GLN A 517 -40.16 21.37 -84.32
CA GLN A 517 -40.69 22.52 -85.05
C GLN A 517 -42.08 22.85 -84.52
N GLN A 518 -42.41 24.14 -84.47
CA GLN A 518 -43.75 24.61 -84.14
C GLN A 518 -44.10 25.80 -85.03
N GLU A 519 -45.18 25.69 -85.78
CA GLU A 519 -45.71 26.78 -86.60
C GLU A 519 -46.74 27.57 -85.79
N ILE A 520 -46.61 28.90 -85.79
CA ILE A 520 -47.52 29.77 -85.07
C ILE A 520 -47.95 30.95 -85.94
N VAL A 521 -49.22 31.34 -85.79
CA VAL A 521 -49.78 32.50 -86.47
C VAL A 521 -49.24 33.77 -85.82
N SER A 522 -48.79 34.72 -86.65
CA SER A 522 -48.31 36.03 -86.19
C SER A 522 -49.32 36.71 -85.25
N GLY A 523 -48.82 37.22 -84.12
CA GLY A 523 -49.64 37.85 -83.08
C GLY A 523 -50.28 36.90 -82.06
N ARG A 524 -49.98 35.59 -82.10
CA ARG A 524 -50.37 34.62 -81.07
C ARG A 524 -49.20 34.26 -80.15
N ASP A 525 -49.52 33.88 -78.90
CA ASP A 525 -48.55 33.46 -77.89
C ASP A 525 -48.01 32.05 -78.17
N ILE A 526 -46.69 31.86 -78.05
CA ILE A 526 -46.04 30.54 -78.10
C ILE A 526 -45.65 30.07 -76.70
N ALA A 527 -45.95 28.81 -76.37
CA ALA A 527 -45.52 28.15 -75.15
C ALA A 527 -44.60 26.98 -75.50
N LEU A 528 -43.29 27.15 -75.26
CA LEU A 528 -42.30 26.09 -75.38
C LEU A 528 -42.17 25.37 -74.04
N LYS A 529 -42.35 24.06 -74.04
CA LYS A 529 -42.26 23.22 -72.85
C LYS A 529 -41.04 22.30 -72.96
N VAL A 530 -40.26 22.26 -71.90
CA VAL A 530 -39.19 21.28 -71.67
C VAL A 530 -39.36 20.75 -70.26
N VAL A 531 -39.18 19.45 -70.07
CA VAL A 531 -39.22 18.83 -68.73
C VAL A 531 -37.88 18.19 -68.46
N GLY A 532 -37.19 18.68 -67.42
CA GLY A 532 -35.97 18.07 -66.90
C GLY A 532 -36.18 17.49 -65.50
N LYS A 533 -35.47 16.41 -65.18
CA LYS A 533 -35.30 15.92 -63.80
C LYS A 533 -33.85 16.06 -63.37
N GLY A 534 -33.63 16.11 -62.06
CA GLY A 534 -32.32 16.11 -61.42
C GLY A 534 -32.48 16.39 -59.93
N SER A 535 -31.40 16.18 -59.17
CA SER A 535 -31.34 16.48 -57.74
C SER A 535 -30.00 17.18 -57.45
N PRO A 536 -30.01 18.42 -56.91
CA PRO A 536 -31.17 19.25 -56.64
C PRO A 536 -31.98 19.57 -57.91
N ARG A 537 -33.20 20.11 -57.73
CA ARG A 537 -34.08 20.47 -58.85
C ARG A 537 -33.33 21.35 -59.86
N PRO A 538 -33.23 20.96 -61.14
CA PRO A 538 -32.52 21.73 -62.14
C PRO A 538 -33.17 23.11 -62.38
N SER A 539 -32.34 24.10 -62.70
CA SER A 539 -32.78 25.36 -63.29
C SER A 539 -32.67 25.29 -64.81
N ALA A 540 -33.56 26.01 -65.52
CA ALA A 540 -33.55 26.11 -66.97
C ALA A 540 -33.19 27.52 -67.41
N GLN A 541 -32.43 27.63 -68.50
CA GLN A 541 -32.12 28.88 -69.19
C GLN A 541 -32.42 28.71 -70.67
N TRP A 542 -33.04 29.71 -71.28
CA TRP A 542 -33.48 29.69 -72.68
C TRP A 542 -32.52 30.52 -73.55
N PHE A 543 -32.14 29.98 -74.70
CA PHE A 543 -31.29 30.66 -75.69
C PHE A 543 -32.02 30.72 -77.03
N CYS A 544 -32.04 31.89 -77.67
CA CYS A 544 -32.63 32.08 -79.00
C CYS A 544 -31.56 32.54 -79.98
N ASN A 545 -31.31 31.77 -81.03
CA ASN A 545 -30.41 32.15 -82.12
C ASN A 545 -31.20 32.91 -83.19
N VAL A 546 -31.25 34.24 -83.06
CA VAL A 546 -31.82 35.09 -84.11
C VAL A 546 -30.81 35.19 -85.25
N ARG A 547 -31.04 34.50 -86.37
CA ARG A 547 -30.39 34.89 -87.63
C ARG A 547 -30.98 36.24 -88.03
N LYS A 548 -30.14 37.30 -88.07
CA LYS A 548 -30.52 38.55 -88.73
C LYS A 548 -30.66 38.26 -90.22
N GLU A 549 -31.87 38.20 -90.72
CA GLU A 549 -32.12 38.33 -92.16
C GLU A 549 -31.73 39.76 -92.57
N HIS A 550 -30.92 39.88 -93.62
CA HIS A 550 -30.47 41.15 -94.20
C HIS A 550 -31.56 41.80 -95.03
#